data_AF-A0A7X9ICF2-F1
#
_entry.id   AF-A0A7X9ICF2-F1
#
_cell.length_a   1.000
_cell.length_b   1.000
_cell.length_c   1.000
_cell.angle_alpha   90.00
_cell.angle_beta   90.00
_cell.angle_gamma   90.00
#
_symmetry.space_group_name_H-M   'P 1'
#
loop_
_entity.id
_entity.type
_entity.pdbx_description
1 polymer ?
#
loop_
_entity_poly.entity_id
_entity_poly.type
_entity_poly.pdbx_seq_one_letter_code
_entity_poly.pdbx_strand_id
1 'polypeptide(L)' 'MIEAVGIDIADTDRIRQAYHRYGDRFLRRVCSSDEIAALGRHPSEPERFLTGRFAAKEA' A
#
# COMPACT_ATOMS: atom_id res chain seq x y z
N MET A 1 -8.41 -25.61 10.69
CA MET A 1 -7.95 -26.12 9.37
C MET A 1 -7.56 -24.91 8.56
N ILE A 2 -6.45 -24.95 7.81
CA ILE A 2 -6.06 -23.85 6.93
C ILE A 2 -6.81 -24.03 5.60
N GLU A 3 -7.57 -23.02 5.17
CA GLU A 3 -8.33 -23.03 3.91
C GLU A 3 -7.42 -22.76 2.70
N ALA A 4 -6.54 -21.76 2.80
CA ALA A 4 -5.54 -21.41 1.78
C ALA A 4 -4.44 -20.50 2.38
N VAL A 5 -3.33 -20.34 1.66
CA VAL A 5 -2.24 -19.40 1.99
C VAL A 5 -1.85 -18.63 0.74
N GLY A 6 -1.61 -17.33 0.92
CA GLY A 6 -1.17 -16.39 -0.10
C GLY A 6 0.13 -15.70 0.29
N ILE A 7 0.96 -15.36 -0.71
CA ILE A 7 2.20 -14.61 -0.51
C ILE A 7 2.42 -13.69 -1.73
N ASP A 8 2.79 -12.45 -1.46
CA ASP A 8 3.19 -11.49 -2.48
C ASP A 8 4.40 -10.68 -2.02
N ILE A 9 5.15 -10.16 -3.00
CA ILE A 9 6.31 -9.30 -2.79
C ILE A 9 6.14 -8.02 -3.60
N ALA A 10 6.14 -6.88 -2.92
CA ALA A 10 6.10 -5.58 -3.56
C ALA A 10 7.42 -4.80 -3.38
N ASP A 11 7.92 -4.28 -4.50
CA ASP A 11 9.08 -3.39 -4.52
C ASP A 11 8.68 -1.97 -4.06
N THR A 12 9.34 -1.46 -3.01
CA THR A 12 9.09 -0.12 -2.47
C THR A 12 9.41 0.99 -3.45
N ASP A 13 10.42 0.83 -4.30
CA ASP A 13 10.79 1.80 -5.33
C ASP A 13 9.71 1.91 -6.40
N ARG A 14 9.12 0.77 -6.80
CA ARG A 14 8.00 0.73 -7.75
C ARG A 14 6.77 1.44 -7.18
N ILE A 15 6.45 1.19 -5.90
CA ILE A 15 5.32 1.82 -5.22
C ILE A 15 5.54 3.32 -5.05
N ARG A 16 6.76 3.74 -4.70
CA ARG A 16 7.16 5.15 -4.65
C ARG A 16 6.91 5.84 -6.00
N GLN A 17 7.41 5.26 -7.09
CA GLN A 17 7.24 5.83 -8.43
C GLN A 17 5.76 5.92 -8.82
N ALA A 18 4.97 4.89 -8.53
CA ALA A 18 3.54 4.90 -8.78
C ALA A 18 2.82 5.97 -7.95
N TYR A 19 3.15 6.10 -6.67
CA TYR A 19 2.59 7.11 -5.80
C TYR A 19 2.95 8.52 -6.27
N HIS A 20 4.21 8.79 -6.62
CA HIS A 20 4.59 10.09 -7.19
C HIS A 20 3.90 10.40 -8.53
N ARG A 21 3.72 9.39 -9.39
CA ARG A 21 3.11 9.57 -10.72
C ARG A 21 1.62 9.82 -10.65
N TYR A 22 0.91 9.15 -9.74
CA TYR A 22 -0.55 9.13 -9.73
C TYR A 22 -1.19 9.79 -8.50
N GLY A 23 -0.40 10.08 -7.46
CA GLY A 23 -0.81 10.75 -6.22
C GLY A 23 -2.02 10.09 -5.58
N ASP A 24 -3.02 10.91 -5.26
CA ASP A 24 -4.31 10.51 -4.69
C ASP A 24 -5.02 9.38 -5.43
N ARG A 25 -4.89 9.32 -6.76
CA ARG A 25 -5.55 8.26 -7.55
C ARG A 25 -5.00 6.89 -7.19
N PHE A 26 -3.69 6.80 -6.90
CA PHE A 26 -3.06 5.58 -6.44
C PHE A 26 -3.51 5.23 -5.02
N LEU A 27 -3.51 6.21 -4.11
CA LEU A 27 -3.97 6.02 -2.73
C LEU A 27 -5.39 5.44 -2.68
N ARG A 28 -6.34 6.03 -3.40
CA ARG A 28 -7.73 5.57 -3.42
C ARG A 28 -7.94 4.22 -4.10
N ARG A 29 -6.96 3.76 -4.90
CA ARG A 29 -7.02 2.44 -5.53
C ARG A 29 -6.44 1.36 -4.63
N VAL A 30 -5.41 1.67 -3.86
CA VAL A 30 -4.70 0.70 -3.01
C VAL A 30 -5.22 0.68 -1.59
N CYS A 31 -5.66 1.81 -1.04
CA CYS A 31 -6.03 1.98 0.36
C CYS A 31 -7.54 2.26 0.53
N SER A 32 -8.10 1.81 1.65
CA SER A 32 -9.40 2.28 2.12
C SER A 32 -9.32 3.70 2.67
N SER A 33 -10.46 4.34 2.88
CA SER A 33 -10.53 5.68 3.49
C SER A 33 -9.85 5.75 4.87
N ASP A 34 -9.99 4.70 5.67
CA ASP A 34 -9.40 4.63 7.02
C ASP A 34 -7.87 4.46 6.97
N GLU A 35 -7.37 3.69 6.01
CA GLU A 35 -5.93 3.52 5.78
C GLU A 35 -5.29 4.82 5.28
N ILE A 36 -5.98 5.57 4.42
CA ILE A 36 -5.55 6.90 3.97
C ILE A 36 -5.52 7.87 5.16
N ALA A 37 -6.53 7.84 6.03
CA ALA A 37 -6.54 8.66 7.25
C ALA A 37 -5.41 8.27 8.22
N ALA A 38 -5.05 6.99 8.30
CA ALA A 38 -3.93 6.52 9.12
C ALA A 38 -2.58 6.98 8.57
N LEU A 39 -2.40 6.95 7.24
CA LEU A 39 -1.21 7.47 6.57
C LEU A 39 -0.96 8.95 6.92
N GLY A 40 -2.02 9.77 6.93
CA GLY A 40 -1.95 11.19 7.28
C GLY A 40 -1.49 11.47 8.72
N ARG A 41 -1.60 10.49 9.64
CA ARG A 41 -1.17 10.62 11.04
C ARG A 41 0.31 10.30 11.26
N HIS A 42 0.93 9.54 10.34
CA HIS A 42 2.33 9.10 10.46
C HIS A 42 3.06 9.23 9.11
N PRO A 43 3.47 10.45 8.73
CA PRO A 43 3.95 10.76 7.39
C PRO A 43 5.42 10.41 7.15
N SER A 44 6.14 9.80 8.10
CA SER A 44 7.59 9.67 8.00
C SER A 44 8.06 8.73 6.89
N GLU A 45 7.26 7.73 6.49
CA GLU A 45 7.61 6.76 5.44
C GLU A 45 6.36 6.23 4.69
N PRO A 46 5.68 7.08 3.90
CA PRO A 46 4.42 6.70 3.27
C PRO A 46 4.59 5.58 2.24
N GLU A 47 5.73 5.50 1.54
CA GLU A 47 5.99 4.47 0.53
C GLU A 47 6.09 3.08 1.16
N ARG A 48 6.70 2.94 2.34
CA ARG A 48 6.77 1.65 3.05
C ARG A 48 5.39 1.19 3.49
N PHE A 49 4.59 2.11 4.05
CA PHE A 49 3.21 1.81 4.42
C PHE A 49 2.41 1.32 3.20
N LEU A 50 2.48 2.07 2.08
CA LEU A 50 1.76 1.72 0.86
C LEU A 50 2.24 0.41 0.27
N THR A 51 3.54 0.11 0.33
CA THR A 51 4.11 -1.15 -0.16
C THR A 51 3.59 -2.34 0.63
N GLY A 52 3.57 -2.26 1.97
CA GLY A 52 3.01 -3.31 2.80
C GLY A 52 1.52 -3.53 2.56
N ARG A 53 0.75 -2.45 2.36
CA ARG A 53 -0.69 -2.51 2.05
C ARG A 53 -0.95 -3.12 0.68
N PHE A 54 -0.09 -2.83 -0.30
CA PHE A 54 -0.18 -3.41 -1.64
C PHE A 54 0.04 -4.92 -1.58
N ALA A 55 1.18 -5.37 -1.04
CA ALA A 55 1.50 -6.80 -0.95
C ALA A 55 0.46 -7.59 -0.15
N ALA A 56 -0.03 -7.04 0.97
CA ALA A 56 -1.02 -7.72 1.80
C ALA A 56 -2.39 -7.92 1.11
N LYS A 57 -2.70 -7.17 0.05
CA LYS A 57 -3.98 -7.24 -0.67
C LYS A 57 -3.92 -8.07 -1.95
N GLU A 58 -2.73 -8.25 -2.51
CA GLU A 58 -2.48 -9.13 -3.65
C GLU A 58 -2.20 -10.58 -3.23
N ALA A 59 -1.79 -10.78 -1.96
CA ALA A 59 -1.55 -12.10 -1.36
C ALA A 59 -2.84 -12.92 -1.21
#